data_AF-A0A3C1ETS2-F1
#
_entry.id   AF-A0A3C1ETS2-F1
#
_cell.length_a   1.000
_cell.length_b   1.000
_cell.length_c   1.000
_cell.angle_alpha   90.00
_cell.angle_beta   90.00
_cell.angle_gamma   90.00
#
_symmetry.space_group_name_H-M   'P 1'
#
loop_
_entity.id
_entity.type
_entity.pdbx_description
1 polymer ?
#
loop_
_entity_poly.entity_id
_entity_poly.type
_entity_poly.pdbx_seq_one_letter_code
_entity_poly.pdbx_strand_id
1 'polypeptide(L)'
;MTLHVSCGYQCLGCGAFYLPFAPGVLCPKCGKTGDQTIDFVPQAAQSLRFNLQSYGSYWPAAWYVGSLGDHVLKLLFMVFEGFRKSGYAEERFEAYLEERLSAMDWAEQSYLKDHVRVIAVAVRVMLGGE
;
A
#
# COMPACT_ATOMS: atom_id res chain seq x y z
N MET A 1 15.05 7.03 -10.40
CA MET A 1 14.03 7.91 -9.80
C MET A 1 12.72 7.16 -9.90
N THR A 2 11.91 7.09 -8.86
CA THR A 2 10.61 6.42 -8.87
C THR A 2 9.56 7.35 -8.28
N LEU A 3 8.28 7.00 -8.42
CA LEU A 3 7.17 7.87 -8.06
C LEU A 3 6.87 7.73 -6.57
N HIS A 4 7.15 8.80 -5.82
CA HIS A 4 6.76 8.97 -4.43
C HIS A 4 5.33 9.48 -4.34
N VAL A 5 4.60 9.02 -3.32
CA VAL A 5 3.27 9.55 -3.00
C VAL A 5 3.33 10.06 -1.57
N SER A 6 3.44 11.38 -1.43
CA SER A 6 3.53 11.99 -0.11
C SER A 6 2.15 12.05 0.55
N CYS A 7 2.05 11.51 1.76
CA CYS A 7 0.88 11.68 2.61
C CYS A 7 1.29 11.72 4.08
N GLY A 8 0.81 12.75 4.79
CA GLY A 8 0.98 12.95 6.22
C GLY A 8 -0.35 13.11 6.96
N TYR A 9 -1.45 12.61 6.38
CA TYR A 9 -2.78 12.77 6.94
C TYR A 9 -2.89 12.09 8.32
N GLN A 10 -3.47 12.82 9.28
CA GLN A 10 -3.75 12.34 10.63
C GLN A 10 -5.25 12.36 10.89
N CYS A 11 -5.76 11.31 11.51
CA CYS A 11 -7.15 11.26 11.94
C CYS A 11 -7.44 12.37 12.98
N LEU A 12 -8.40 13.24 12.69
CA LEU A 12 -8.89 14.27 13.64
C LEU A 12 -9.45 13.67 14.94
N GLY A 13 -9.82 12.39 14.94
CA GLY A 13 -10.39 11.70 16.08
C GLY A 13 -9.40 11.15 17.09
N CYS A 14 -8.29 10.58 16.62
CA CYS A 14 -7.34 9.85 17.47
C CYS A 14 -5.86 10.15 17.16
N GLY A 15 -5.59 11.07 16.23
CA GLY A 15 -4.24 11.43 15.80
C GLY A 15 -3.50 10.37 14.98
N ALA A 16 -4.10 9.21 14.73
CA ALA A 16 -3.44 8.14 13.97
C ALA A 16 -3.25 8.53 12.50
N PHE A 17 -2.06 8.27 11.98
CA PHE A 17 -1.78 8.42 10.56
C PHE A 17 -2.43 7.28 9.78
N TYR A 18 -3.11 7.59 8.67
CA TYR A 18 -3.61 6.61 7.69
C TYR A 18 -3.82 7.28 6.33
N LEU A 19 -4.08 6.49 5.28
CA LEU A 19 -4.30 6.98 3.93
C LEU A 19 -5.80 7.00 3.60
N PRO A 20 -6.47 8.16 3.54
CA PRO A 20 -7.86 8.20 3.08
C PRO A 20 -7.91 8.08 1.54
N PHE A 21 -7.68 6.88 1.02
CA PHE A 21 -7.43 6.64 -0.40
C PHE A 21 -8.69 6.63 -1.29
N ALA A 22 -9.88 6.72 -0.68
CA ALA A 22 -11.17 6.80 -1.35
C ALA A 22 -12.20 7.49 -0.44
N PRO A 23 -13.29 8.06 -1.01
CA PRO A 23 -14.38 8.62 -0.23
C PRO A 23 -14.97 7.58 0.73
N GLY A 24 -15.20 7.98 1.99
CA GLY A 24 -15.80 7.11 3.01
C GLY A 24 -14.83 6.13 3.68
N VAL A 25 -13.53 6.15 3.34
CA VAL A 25 -12.52 5.37 4.08
C VAL A 25 -12.45 5.85 5.53
N LEU A 26 -12.83 4.95 6.44
CA LEU A 26 -12.80 5.21 7.87
C LEU A 26 -11.38 5.07 8.43
N CYS A 27 -11.08 5.81 9.49
CA CYS A 27 -9.83 5.66 10.22
C CYS A 27 -9.70 4.22 10.74
N PRO A 28 -8.63 3.49 10.38
CA PRO A 28 -8.49 2.09 10.76
C PRO A 28 -8.25 1.89 12.27
N LYS A 29 -7.90 2.96 13.01
CA LYS A 29 -7.72 2.89 14.47
C LYS A 29 -9.00 3.16 15.26
N CYS A 30 -9.83 4.13 14.84
CA CYS A 30 -10.97 4.59 15.63
C CYS A 30 -12.31 4.63 14.89
N GLY A 31 -12.34 4.26 13.61
CA GLY A 31 -13.57 4.18 12.81
C GLY A 31 -14.18 5.52 12.39
N LYS A 32 -13.59 6.66 12.75
CA LYS A 32 -14.11 7.98 12.32
C LYS A 32 -13.83 8.25 10.85
N THR A 33 -14.77 8.95 10.20
CA THR A 33 -14.64 9.38 8.80
C THR A 33 -13.51 10.38 8.64
N GLY A 34 -12.73 10.24 7.56
CA GLY A 34 -11.78 11.27 7.14
C GLY A 34 -12.49 12.45 6.47
N ASP A 35 -11.90 13.63 6.57
CA ASP A 35 -12.39 14.86 5.92
C ASP A 35 -11.71 15.12 4.56
N GLN A 36 -10.70 14.31 4.22
CA GLN A 36 -9.93 14.44 2.99
C GLN A 36 -9.91 13.11 2.23
N THR A 37 -9.61 13.16 0.95
CA THR A 37 -9.36 11.99 0.10
C THR A 37 -8.12 12.26 -0.73
N ILE A 38 -7.30 11.22 -0.90
CA ILE A 38 -6.04 11.28 -1.66
C ILE A 38 -6.10 10.19 -2.73
N ASP A 39 -5.74 10.51 -3.97
CA ASP A 39 -5.67 9.55 -5.07
C ASP A 39 -4.44 8.64 -4.96
N PHE A 40 -4.32 7.92 -3.85
CA PHE A 40 -3.15 7.09 -3.56
C PHE A 40 -3.10 5.84 -4.45
N VAL A 41 -4.23 5.14 -4.64
CA VAL A 41 -4.25 3.85 -5.36
C VAL A 41 -3.77 3.98 -6.82
N PRO A 42 -4.23 4.95 -7.62
CA PRO A 42 -3.73 5.12 -9.00
C PRO A 42 -2.24 5.45 -9.04
N GLN A 43 -1.77 6.32 -8.14
CA GLN A 43 -0.36 6.70 -8.08
C GLN A 43 0.53 5.53 -7.64
N ALA A 44 0.07 4.71 -6.70
CA ALA A 44 0.77 3.51 -6.27
C ALA A 44 0.87 2.46 -7.38
N ALA A 45 -0.22 2.22 -8.11
CA ALA A 45 -0.21 1.34 -9.29
C ALA A 45 0.75 1.85 -10.36
N GLN A 46 0.76 3.16 -10.63
CA GLN A 46 1.70 3.78 -11.57
C GLN A 46 3.16 3.62 -11.12
N SER A 47 3.44 3.80 -9.82
CA SER A 47 4.78 3.63 -9.25
C SER A 47 5.29 2.19 -9.39
N LEU A 48 4.44 1.20 -9.06
CA LEU A 48 4.72 -0.22 -9.25
C LEU A 48 4.99 -0.55 -10.73
N ARG A 49 4.12 -0.10 -11.64
CA ARG A 49 4.26 -0.33 -13.08
C ARG A 49 5.55 0.30 -13.61
N PHE A 50 5.84 1.54 -13.22
CA PHE A 50 7.05 2.25 -13.61
C PHE A 50 8.30 1.50 -13.17
N ASN A 51 8.35 1.01 -11.93
CA ASN A 51 9.49 0.24 -11.42
C ASN A 51 9.66 -1.07 -12.20
N LEU A 52 8.58 -1.81 -12.43
CA LEU A 52 8.62 -3.07 -13.16
C LEU A 52 9.10 -2.88 -14.60
N GLN A 53 8.60 -1.85 -15.30
CA GLN A 53 8.97 -1.55 -16.68
C GLN A 53 10.40 -1.01 -16.81
N SER A 54 10.84 -0.18 -15.87
CA SER A 54 12.15 0.46 -15.93
C SER A 54 13.27 -0.44 -15.41
N TYR A 55 12.98 -1.31 -14.45
CA TYR A 55 13.99 -2.04 -13.67
C TYR A 55 13.74 -3.56 -13.58
N GLY A 56 12.65 -4.07 -14.16
CA GLY A 56 12.31 -5.51 -14.10
C GLY A 56 11.90 -6.00 -12.71
N SER A 57 11.61 -5.09 -11.77
CA SER A 57 11.23 -5.39 -10.40
C SER A 57 10.24 -4.35 -9.88
N TYR A 58 9.30 -4.77 -9.04
CA TYR A 58 8.45 -3.84 -8.30
C TYR A 58 9.24 -3.06 -7.23
N TRP A 59 10.37 -3.62 -6.78
CA TRP A 59 11.26 -3.00 -5.82
C TRP A 59 12.27 -2.08 -6.53
N PRO A 60 12.29 -0.77 -6.22
CA PRO A 60 13.27 0.14 -6.79
C PRO A 60 14.67 -0.07 -6.20
N ALA A 61 15.71 0.28 -6.95
CA ALA A 61 17.11 0.14 -6.50
C ALA A 61 17.44 0.99 -5.26
N ALA A 62 16.78 2.13 -5.12
CA ALA A 62 16.86 2.99 -3.94
C ALA A 62 15.47 3.52 -3.59
N TRP A 63 15.13 3.51 -2.29
CA TRP A 63 13.86 4.04 -1.78
C TRP A 63 14.07 4.76 -0.45
N TYR A 64 13.62 6.01 -0.39
CA TYR A 64 13.58 6.80 0.83
C TYR A 64 12.16 6.85 1.38
N VAL A 65 11.99 6.68 2.69
CA VAL A 65 10.70 6.79 3.36
C VAL A 65 10.65 8.14 4.07
N GLY A 66 9.97 9.12 3.47
CA GLY A 66 9.80 10.47 4.04
C GLY A 66 8.39 10.74 4.56
N SER A 67 7.42 9.91 4.21
CA SER A 67 6.01 10.08 4.54
C SER A 67 5.31 8.74 4.80
N LEU A 68 4.07 8.76 5.30
CA LEU A 68 3.27 7.53 5.43
C LEU A 68 3.01 6.91 4.06
N GLY A 69 2.75 7.73 3.03
CA GLY A 69 2.54 7.21 1.68
C GLY A 69 3.77 6.48 1.14
N ASP A 70 4.99 6.98 1.41
CA ASP A 70 6.22 6.27 1.05
C ASP A 70 6.41 4.96 1.82
N HIS A 71 5.98 4.95 3.09
CA HIS A 71 6.01 3.76 3.91
C HIS A 71 5.06 2.69 3.36
N VAL A 72 3.83 3.06 3.01
CA VAL A 72 2.86 2.13 2.41
C VAL A 72 3.33 1.67 1.03
N LEU A 73 3.88 2.55 0.19
CA LEU A 73 4.49 2.15 -1.09
C LEU A 73 5.60 1.12 -0.90
N LYS A 74 6.48 1.31 0.09
CA LYS A 74 7.51 0.32 0.42
C LYS A 74 6.89 -1.04 0.74
N LEU A 75 5.84 -1.09 1.56
CA LEU A 75 5.14 -2.34 1.88
C LEU A 75 4.53 -2.98 0.62
N LEU A 76 3.90 -2.19 -0.24
CA LEU A 76 3.36 -2.66 -1.52
C LEU A 76 4.47 -3.22 -2.42
N PHE A 77 5.60 -2.54 -2.57
CA PHE A 77 6.74 -3.05 -3.35
C PHE A 77 7.21 -4.41 -2.82
N MET A 78 7.33 -4.58 -1.51
CA MET A 78 7.72 -5.87 -0.91
C MET A 78 6.71 -6.99 -1.21
N VAL A 79 5.42 -6.70 -1.05
CA VAL A 79 4.35 -7.68 -1.27
C VAL A 79 4.31 -8.09 -2.73
N PHE A 80 4.19 -7.13 -3.65
CA PHE A 80 4.06 -7.40 -5.08
C PHE A 80 5.31 -8.07 -5.65
N GLU A 81 6.51 -7.63 -5.26
CA GLU A 81 7.74 -8.30 -5.70
C GLU A 81 7.86 -9.71 -5.15
N GLY A 82 7.50 -9.91 -3.88
CA GLY A 82 7.53 -11.24 -3.27
C GLY A 82 6.50 -12.18 -3.90
N PHE A 83 5.29 -11.70 -4.23
CA PHE A 83 4.27 -12.49 -4.92
C PHE A 83 4.74 -12.88 -6.32
N ARG A 84 5.28 -11.92 -7.08
CA ARG A 84 5.83 -12.16 -8.42
C ARG A 84 6.94 -13.23 -8.41
N LYS A 85 7.72 -13.31 -7.33
CA LYS A 85 8.83 -14.25 -7.17
C LYS A 85 8.46 -15.56 -6.48
N SER A 86 7.30 -15.65 -5.83
CA SER A 86 6.92 -16.84 -5.07
C SER A 86 6.42 -18.00 -5.96
N GLY A 87 6.01 -17.70 -7.20
CA GLY A 87 5.39 -18.68 -8.08
C GLY A 87 3.95 -19.05 -7.69
N TYR A 88 3.33 -18.29 -6.79
CA TYR A 88 1.92 -18.47 -6.46
C TYR A 88 1.05 -18.20 -7.70
N ALA A 89 -0.03 -18.96 -7.85
CA ALA A 89 -1.04 -18.70 -8.86
C ALA A 89 -1.75 -17.35 -8.59
N GLU A 90 -2.25 -16.70 -9.63
CA GLU A 90 -2.79 -15.34 -9.56
C GLU A 90 -3.97 -15.20 -8.57
N GLU A 91 -4.84 -16.21 -8.55
CA GLU A 91 -5.98 -16.31 -7.63
C GLU A 91 -5.57 -16.43 -6.14
N ARG A 92 -4.30 -16.73 -5.87
CA ARG A 92 -3.76 -16.85 -4.51
C ARG A 92 -3.21 -15.52 -3.97
N PHE A 93 -3.33 -14.41 -4.71
CA PHE A 93 -2.78 -13.12 -4.30
C PHE A 93 -3.25 -12.68 -2.90
N GLU A 94 -4.55 -12.73 -2.62
CA GLU A 94 -5.08 -12.30 -1.31
C GLU A 94 -4.60 -13.20 -0.17
N ALA A 95 -4.50 -14.51 -0.40
CA ALA A 95 -3.96 -15.45 0.59
C ALA A 95 -2.48 -15.18 0.88
N TYR A 96 -1.68 -14.93 -0.16
CA TYR A 96 -0.29 -14.53 -0.01
C TYR A 96 -0.15 -13.20 0.72
N LEU A 97 -0.98 -12.20 0.37
CA LEU A 97 -1.00 -10.89 1.01
C LEU A 97 -1.29 -11.03 2.52
N GLU A 98 -2.30 -11.79 2.91
CA GLU A 98 -2.63 -12.02 4.32
C GLU A 98 -1.50 -12.72 5.07
N GLU A 99 -0.90 -13.76 4.48
CA GLU A 99 0.26 -14.46 5.04
C GLU A 99 1.44 -13.50 5.27
N ARG A 100 1.79 -12.70 4.26
CA ARG A 100 2.90 -11.76 4.33
C ARG A 100 2.66 -10.64 5.34
N LEU A 101 1.48 -10.02 5.34
CA LEU A 101 1.16 -8.96 6.28
C LEU A 101 1.04 -9.49 7.72
N SER A 102 0.56 -10.72 7.91
CA SER A 102 0.48 -11.35 9.24
C SER A 102 1.85 -11.72 9.82
N ALA A 103 2.82 -12.02 8.96
CA ALA A 103 4.18 -12.36 9.38
C ALA A 103 5.04 -11.13 9.74
N MET A 104 4.57 -9.91 9.47
CA MET A 104 5.30 -8.68 9.80
C MET A 104 5.11 -8.28 11.27
N ASP A 105 6.16 -7.72 11.86
CA ASP A 105 6.04 -6.99 13.13
C ASP A 105 5.54 -5.57 12.87
N TRP A 106 4.30 -5.30 13.24
CA TRP A 106 3.66 -3.99 13.09
C TRP A 106 3.87 -3.07 14.28
N ALA A 107 4.35 -3.58 15.42
CA ALA A 107 4.41 -2.84 16.68
C ALA A 107 3.13 -2.01 16.93
N GLU A 108 3.27 -0.72 17.24
CA GLU A 108 2.18 0.23 17.48
C GLU A 108 1.33 0.57 16.24
N GLN A 109 1.72 0.10 15.06
CA GLN A 109 1.04 0.36 13.77
C GLN A 109 0.19 -0.83 13.32
N SER A 110 -0.13 -1.78 14.20
CA SER A 110 -0.98 -2.94 13.90
C SER A 110 -2.33 -2.56 13.27
N TYR A 111 -2.85 -1.39 13.63
CA TYR A 111 -4.07 -0.82 13.06
C TYR A 111 -3.97 -0.59 11.53
N LEU A 112 -2.77 -0.43 10.95
CA LEU A 112 -2.60 -0.24 9.51
C LEU A 112 -2.66 -1.53 8.70
N LYS A 113 -2.56 -2.71 9.32
CA LYS A 113 -2.45 -3.99 8.60
C LYS A 113 -3.60 -4.18 7.59
N ASP A 114 -4.84 -4.16 8.08
CA ASP A 114 -6.02 -4.34 7.24
C ASP A 114 -6.17 -3.20 6.23
N HIS A 115 -5.77 -1.99 6.61
CA HIS A 115 -5.79 -0.83 5.73
C HIS A 115 -4.85 -1.00 4.53
N VAL A 116 -3.62 -1.46 4.77
CA VAL A 116 -2.64 -1.80 3.72
C VAL A 116 -3.15 -2.96 2.87
N ARG A 117 -3.82 -3.96 3.46
CA ARG A 117 -4.43 -5.07 2.72
C ARG A 117 -5.45 -4.56 1.70
N VAL A 118 -6.39 -3.72 2.12
CA VAL A 118 -7.41 -3.16 1.22
C VAL A 118 -6.77 -2.35 0.09
N ILE A 119 -5.77 -1.53 0.41
CA ILE A 119 -5.01 -0.77 -0.60
C ILE A 119 -4.33 -1.71 -1.60
N ALA A 120 -3.67 -2.77 -1.14
CA ALA A 120 -2.96 -3.70 -2.01
C ALA A 120 -3.91 -4.42 -2.99
N VAL A 121 -5.11 -4.81 -2.54
CA VAL A 121 -6.15 -5.39 -3.40
C VAL A 121 -6.61 -4.38 -4.45
N ALA A 122 -6.90 -3.13 -4.04
CA ALA A 122 -7.32 -2.08 -4.96
C ALA A 122 -6.24 -1.76 -6.02
N VAL A 123 -4.97 -1.73 -5.61
CA VAL A 123 -3.83 -1.57 -6.52
C VAL A 123 -3.71 -2.76 -7.47
N ARG A 124 -3.92 -4.00 -7.01
CA ARG A 124 -3.87 -5.20 -7.85
C ARG A 124 -4.91 -5.14 -8.97
N VAL A 125 -6.13 -4.73 -8.65
CA VAL A 125 -7.20 -4.54 -9.65
C VAL A 125 -6.77 -3.54 -10.72
N MET A 126 -6.16 -2.40 -10.34
CA MET A 126 -5.66 -1.41 -11.32
C MET A 126 -4.48 -1.90 -12.14
N LEU A 127 -3.66 -2.83 -11.61
CA LEU A 127 -2.54 -3.42 -12.35
C LEU A 127 -2.97 -4.50 -13.33
N GLY A 128 -4.06 -5.23 -13.04
CA GLY A 128 -4.59 -6.30 -13.91
C GLY A 128 -5.57 -5.84 -14.98
N GLY A 129 -6.00 -4.58 -14.96
CA GLY A 129 -6.86 -3.97 -15.97
C GLY A 129 -6.05 -3.34 -17.11
N GLU A 130 -5.47 -4.16 -17.98
CA GLU A 130 -4.97 -3.77 -19.31
C GLU A 130 -5.62 -4.66 -20.39
#